data_AF-A0A167D2T2-F1
#
_entry.id   AF-A0A167D2T2-F1
#
_cell.length_a   1.000
_cell.length_b   1.000
_cell.length_c   1.000
_cell.angle_alpha   90.00
_cell.angle_beta   90.00
_cell.angle_gamma   90.00
#
_symmetry.space_group_name_H-M   'P 1'
#
loop_
_entity.id
_entity.type
_entity.pdbx_description
1 polymer ?
#
loop_
_entity_poly.entity_id
_entity_poly.type
_entity_poly.pdbx_seq_one_letter_code
_entity_poly.pdbx_strand_id
1 'polypeptide(L)'
;MIAAAVEALANQSPLLSDPNGGLLPDVTDIMEISAHVATAVVLEAVKQGLAEVLNETRPGTDDKVSIPTDFDECLQWVKAQMWRPEYRPLRLVEEKEPRTV
;
A
#
# COMPACT_ATOMS: atom_id res chain seq x y z
N MET A 1 -6.00 -4.29 -12.83
CA MET A 1 -6.08 -3.77 -11.44
C MET A 1 -7.23 -4.35 -10.62
N ILE A 2 -8.51 -4.19 -11.00
CA ILE A 2 -9.63 -4.81 -10.21
C ILE A 2 -9.51 -6.34 -10.13
N ALA A 3 -9.16 -7.01 -11.23
CA ALA A 3 -8.94 -8.46 -11.23
C ALA A 3 -7.86 -8.88 -10.20
N ALA A 4 -6.70 -8.20 -10.21
CA ALA A 4 -5.62 -8.44 -9.23
C ALA A 4 -6.09 -8.21 -7.78
N ALA A 5 -6.93 -7.21 -7.53
CA ALA A 5 -7.51 -6.98 -6.20
C ALA A 5 -8.45 -8.11 -5.76
N VAL A 6 -9.31 -8.59 -6.66
CA VAL A 6 -10.24 -9.69 -6.40
C VAL A 6 -9.47 -10.99 -6.15
N GLU A 7 -8.47 -11.29 -6.97
CA GLU A 7 -7.60 -12.46 -6.79
C GLU A 7 -6.85 -12.39 -5.45
N ALA A 8 -6.28 -11.23 -5.10
CA ALA A 8 -5.61 -11.04 -3.82
C ALA A 8 -6.55 -11.26 -2.63
N LEU A 9 -7.78 -10.74 -2.70
CA LEU A 9 -8.78 -10.96 -1.65
C LEU A 9 -9.23 -12.42 -1.57
N ALA A 10 -9.45 -13.08 -2.71
CA ALA A 10 -9.86 -14.47 -2.76
C ALA A 10 -8.80 -15.40 -2.16
N ASN A 11 -7.51 -15.10 -2.39
CA ASN A 11 -6.39 -15.85 -1.82
C ASN A 11 -6.27 -15.72 -0.29
N GLN A 12 -6.95 -14.75 0.33
CA GLN A 12 -7.02 -14.61 1.80
C GLN A 12 -8.21 -15.36 2.41
N SER A 13 -9.07 -15.99 1.59
CA SER A 13 -10.28 -16.67 2.05
C SER A 13 -9.95 -17.80 3.03
N PRO A 14 -10.54 -17.81 4.25
CA PRO A 14 -10.40 -18.92 5.19
C PRO A 14 -10.81 -20.28 4.61
N LEU A 15 -11.77 -20.27 3.66
CA LEU A 15 -12.24 -21.48 2.98
C LEU A 15 -11.11 -22.28 2.29
N LEU A 16 -10.03 -21.62 1.89
CA LEU A 16 -8.89 -22.27 1.24
C LEU A 16 -8.13 -23.23 2.19
N SER A 17 -8.21 -22.99 3.50
CA SER A 17 -7.52 -23.79 4.51
C SER A 17 -8.48 -24.58 5.40
N ASP A 18 -9.72 -24.11 5.58
CA ASP A 18 -10.76 -24.77 6.35
C ASP A 18 -12.03 -24.93 5.48
N PRO A 19 -12.48 -26.15 5.16
CA PRO A 19 -13.70 -26.38 4.39
C PRO A 19 -14.98 -25.77 5.01
N ASN A 20 -14.99 -25.48 6.31
CA ASN A 20 -16.10 -24.79 6.98
C ASN A 20 -15.85 -23.27 7.15
N GLY A 21 -14.73 -22.77 6.64
CA GLY A 21 -14.33 -21.38 6.70
C GLY A 21 -15.21 -20.46 5.86
N GLY A 22 -15.22 -19.18 6.20
CA GLY A 22 -15.92 -18.15 5.43
C GLY A 22 -15.34 -17.95 4.03
N LEU A 23 -16.18 -17.50 3.09
CA LEU A 23 -15.73 -17.10 1.75
C LEU A 23 -14.82 -15.87 1.79
N LEU A 24 -15.02 -15.00 2.76
CA LEU A 24 -14.23 -13.80 2.98
C LEU A 24 -13.53 -13.91 4.34
N PRO A 25 -12.37 -13.27 4.50
CA PRO A 25 -11.74 -13.14 5.81
C PRO A 25 -12.60 -12.31 6.77
N ASP A 26 -12.26 -12.36 8.06
CA ASP A 26 -12.96 -11.57 9.08
C ASP A 26 -12.72 -10.05 8.87
N VAL A 27 -13.74 -9.26 9.19
CA VAL A 27 -13.66 -7.79 9.12
C VAL A 27 -12.66 -7.21 10.13
N THR A 28 -12.36 -7.93 11.22
CA THR A 28 -11.33 -7.50 12.17
C THR A 28 -9.94 -7.43 11.54
N ASP A 29 -9.70 -8.22 10.50
CA ASP A 29 -8.41 -8.32 9.80
C ASP A 29 -8.30 -7.35 8.61
N ILE A 30 -9.29 -6.46 8.43
CA ILE A 30 -9.43 -5.61 7.24
C ILE A 30 -8.19 -4.77 6.94
N MET A 31 -7.46 -4.31 7.95
CA MET A 31 -6.24 -3.52 7.77
C MET A 31 -5.14 -4.33 7.09
N GLU A 32 -4.96 -5.58 7.52
CA GLU A 32 -3.95 -6.48 6.98
C GLU A 32 -4.31 -6.94 5.56
N ILE A 33 -5.59 -7.25 5.34
CA ILE A 33 -6.11 -7.65 4.03
C ILE A 33 -6.03 -6.49 3.04
N SER A 34 -6.35 -5.27 3.47
CA SER A 34 -6.25 -4.08 2.62
C SER A 34 -4.81 -3.84 2.16
N ALA A 35 -3.83 -4.12 3.03
CA ALA A 35 -2.41 -4.02 2.67
C ALA A 35 -2.06 -5.02 1.55
N HIS A 36 -2.47 -6.29 1.67
CA HIS A 36 -2.24 -7.31 0.65
C HIS A 36 -2.91 -6.96 -0.70
N VAL A 37 -4.15 -6.49 -0.66
CA VAL A 37 -4.89 -6.07 -1.86
C VAL A 37 -4.19 -4.87 -2.51
N ALA A 38 -3.78 -3.88 -1.72
CA ALA A 38 -3.03 -2.72 -2.23
C ALA A 38 -1.69 -3.13 -2.85
N THR A 39 -0.94 -4.04 -2.23
CA THR A 39 0.31 -4.59 -2.77
C THR A 39 0.10 -5.23 -4.14
N ALA A 40 -0.91 -6.10 -4.29
CA ALA A 40 -1.21 -6.73 -5.56
C ALA A 40 -1.55 -5.71 -6.66
N VAL A 41 -2.33 -4.67 -6.32
CA VAL A 41 -2.68 -3.60 -7.26
C VAL A 41 -1.46 -2.76 -7.65
N VAL A 42 -0.60 -2.41 -6.70
CA VAL A 42 0.63 -1.63 -6.94
C VAL A 42 1.57 -2.40 -7.86
N LEU A 43 1.82 -3.69 -7.58
CA LEU A 43 2.68 -4.52 -8.41
C LEU A 43 2.13 -4.68 -9.83
N GLU A 44 0.80 -4.83 -9.97
CA GLU A 44 0.17 -4.88 -11.29
C GLU A 44 0.28 -3.53 -12.02
N ALA A 45 0.15 -2.39 -11.32
CA ALA A 45 0.35 -1.08 -11.91
C ALA A 45 1.81 -0.87 -12.37
N VAL A 46 2.80 -1.33 -11.58
CA VAL A 46 4.22 -1.30 -11.96
C VAL A 46 4.46 -2.16 -13.20
N LYS A 47 3.95 -3.39 -13.22
CA LYS A 47 4.07 -4.31 -14.35
C LYS A 47 3.47 -3.73 -15.64
N GLN A 48 2.38 -2.99 -15.54
CA GLN A 48 1.73 -2.32 -16.68
C GLN A 48 2.36 -0.97 -17.03
N GLY A 49 3.36 -0.49 -16.27
CA GLY A 49 3.99 0.81 -16.49
C GLY A 49 3.10 2.01 -16.16
N LEU A 50 2.06 1.81 -15.34
CA LEU A 50 1.09 2.84 -14.93
C LEU A 50 1.40 3.46 -13.56
N ALA A 51 2.45 3.00 -12.88
CA ALA A 51 2.85 3.50 -11.57
C ALA A 51 3.55 4.87 -11.67
N GLU A 52 2.78 5.96 -11.69
CA GLU A 52 3.29 7.33 -11.87
C GLU A 52 4.26 7.78 -10.79
N VAL A 53 4.10 7.27 -9.56
CA VAL A 53 4.95 7.63 -8.41
C VAL A 53 6.44 7.36 -8.66
N LEU A 54 6.79 6.44 -9.57
CA LEU A 54 8.18 6.18 -9.98
C LEU A 54 8.87 7.40 -10.61
N ASN A 55 8.10 8.38 -11.07
CA ASN A 55 8.60 9.65 -11.60
C ASN A 55 8.71 10.75 -10.55
N GLU A 56 8.15 10.54 -9.35
CA GLU A 56 8.18 11.51 -8.27
C GLU A 56 9.50 11.48 -7.50
N THR A 57 9.88 12.63 -6.94
CA THR A 57 11.05 12.76 -6.07
C THR A 57 10.64 12.51 -4.62
N ARG A 58 11.42 11.70 -3.91
CA ARG A 58 11.17 11.42 -2.49
C ARG A 58 11.37 12.70 -1.65
N PRO A 59 10.43 13.06 -0.75
CA PRO A 59 10.56 14.25 0.08
C PRO A 59 11.85 14.24 0.91
N GLY A 60 12.64 15.31 0.81
CA GLY A 60 13.89 15.46 1.57
C GLY A 60 15.12 14.77 0.94
N THR A 61 15.00 14.23 -0.27
CA THR A 61 16.11 13.62 -1.03
C THR A 61 16.03 14.03 -2.50
N ASP A 62 17.13 13.90 -3.24
CA ASP A 62 17.15 14.11 -4.71
C ASP A 62 16.78 12.84 -5.51
N ASP A 63 16.55 11.72 -4.82
CA ASP A 63 16.25 10.44 -5.44
C ASP A 63 14.79 10.31 -5.84
N LYS A 64 14.54 9.62 -6.96
CA LYS A 64 13.19 9.18 -7.34
C LYS A 64 12.63 8.14 -6.36
N VAL A 65 11.31 8.04 -6.30
CA VAL A 65 10.64 6.95 -5.56
C VAL A 65 10.92 5.62 -6.27
N SER A 66 11.26 4.61 -5.49
CA SER A 66 11.44 3.24 -5.94
C SER A 66 10.43 2.35 -5.24
N ILE A 67 9.73 1.52 -6.00
CA ILE A 67 8.77 0.52 -5.50
C ILE A 67 9.45 -0.85 -5.55
N PRO A 68 9.49 -1.62 -4.45
CA PRO A 68 9.99 -2.99 -4.47
C PRO A 68 9.13 -3.88 -5.38
N THR A 69 9.76 -4.78 -6.14
CA THR A 69 9.07 -5.71 -7.05
C THR A 69 8.75 -7.05 -6.41
N ASP A 70 9.44 -7.42 -5.34
CA ASP A 70 9.09 -8.58 -4.53
C ASP A 70 7.81 -8.31 -3.72
N PHE A 71 6.96 -9.33 -3.56
CA PHE A 71 5.65 -9.16 -2.92
C PHE A 71 5.78 -8.79 -1.44
N ASP A 72 6.65 -9.47 -0.69
CA ASP A 72 6.78 -9.28 0.75
C ASP A 72 7.44 -7.93 1.05
N GLU A 73 8.46 -7.55 0.27
CA GLU A 73 9.07 -6.23 0.37
C GLU A 73 8.08 -5.11 0.03
N CYS A 74 7.29 -5.29 -1.03
CA CYS A 74 6.26 -4.33 -1.42
C CYS A 74 5.16 -4.23 -0.36
N LEU A 75 4.78 -5.34 0.28
CA LEU A 75 3.84 -5.36 1.39
C LEU A 75 4.35 -4.55 2.59
N GLN A 76 5.62 -4.71 2.98
CA GLN A 76 6.20 -3.88 4.04
C GLN A 76 6.24 -2.40 3.65
N TRP A 77 6.57 -2.11 2.39
CA TRP A 77 6.56 -0.74 1.86
C TRP A 77 5.15 -0.13 1.92
N VAL A 78 4.11 -0.85 1.51
CA VAL A 78 2.71 -0.41 1.60
C VAL A 78 2.31 -0.17 3.05
N LYS A 79 2.60 -1.10 3.96
CA LYS A 79 2.29 -0.97 5.40
C LYS A 79 2.96 0.24 6.04
N ALA A 80 4.17 0.61 5.61
CA ALA A 80 4.86 1.81 6.08
C ALA A 80 4.15 3.11 5.68
N GLN A 81 3.38 3.10 4.60
CA GLN A 81 2.58 4.24 4.12
C GLN A 81 1.18 4.30 4.74
N MET A 82 0.71 3.22 5.37
CA MET A 82 -0.63 3.18 5.96
C MET A 82 -0.76 4.15 7.13
N TRP A 83 -1.93 4.78 7.22
CA TRP A 83 -2.28 5.63 8.34
C TRP A 83 -2.36 4.82 9.64
N ARG A 84 -1.92 5.44 10.75
CA ARG A 84 -1.99 4.87 12.10
C ARG A 84 -2.82 5.78 12.99
N PRO A 85 -3.72 5.23 13.83
CA PRO A 85 -4.57 5.98 14.75
C PRO A 85 -3.80 6.46 15.99
N GLU A 86 -2.66 7.11 15.77
CA GLU A 86 -1.78 7.60 16.83
C GLU A 86 -1.56 9.11 16.66
N TYR A 87 -1.54 9.84 17.78
CA TYR A 87 -1.22 11.26 17.76
C TYR A 87 0.25 11.44 17.38
N ARG A 88 0.49 12.18 16.30
CA ARG A 88 1.85 12.59 15.94
C ARG A 88 2.21 13.88 16.69
N PRO A 89 3.43 13.99 17.23
CA PRO A 89 3.87 15.22 17.89
C PRO A 89 3.91 16.36 16.88
N LEU A 90 3.23 17.46 17.20
CA LEU A 90 3.30 18.68 16.40
C LEU A 90 4.70 19.30 16.60
N ARG A 91 5.36 19.62 15.49
CA ARG A 91 6.60 20.42 15.50
C ARG A 91 6.30 21.77 14.89
N LEU A 92 6.73 22.82 15.56
CA LEU A 92 6.78 24.15 14.95
C LEU A 92 7.77 24.07 13.78
N VAL A 93 7.26 24.36 12.58
CA VAL A 93 8.08 24.53 11.38
C VAL A 93 8.15 26.01 11.06
N GLU A 94 9.33 26.49 10.68
CA GLU A 94 9.47 27.86 10.18
C GLU A 94 8.65 28.02 8.90
N GLU A 95 8.03 29.19 8.74
CA GLU A 95 7.23 29.52 7.57
C GLU A 95 8.15 29.56 6.34
N LYS A 96 8.06 28.56 5.46
CA LYS A 96 8.71 28.62 4.16
C LYS A 96 7.93 29.61 3.29
N GLU A 97 8.65 30.54 2.67
CA GLU A 97 8.09 31.50 1.70
C GLU A 97 7.07 30.80 0.77
N PRO A 98 5.92 31.45 0.52
CA PRO A 98 4.86 30.84 -0.28
C PRO A 98 5.41 30.46 -1.65
N ARG A 99 5.21 29.20 -2.07
CA ARG A 99 5.50 28.76 -3.43
C ARG A 99 4.70 29.65 -4.38
N THR A 100 5.36 30.61 -5.02
CA THR A 100 4.82 31.34 -6.17
C THR A 100 4.57 30.32 -7.28
N VAL A 101 3.30 30.23 -7.68
CA VAL A 101 2.78 29.36 -8.74
C VAL A 101 3.26 29.83 -10.10
#